data_AF-A0A291NLD6-F1
#
_entry.id   AF-A0A291NLD6-F1
#
_cell.length_a   1.000
_cell.length_b   1.000
_cell.length_c   1.000
_cell.angle_alpha   90.00
_cell.angle_beta   90.00
_cell.angle_gamma   90.00
#
_symmetry.space_group_name_H-M   'P 1'
#
loop_
_entity.id
_entity.type
_entity.pdbx_description
1 polymer ?
#
loop_
_entity_poly.entity_id
_entity_poly.type
_entity_poly.pdbx_seq_one_letter_code
_entity_poly.pdbx_strand_id
1 'polypeptide(L)'
;MNIKNIAKKASALTVAAALLAGGAPQTFAKETQNYKKSYGFSHITRHDMLKIPEQQKSEQFKVPQFDPKTIKNIPSAKGYNKNGELIDLDVWDSWPLQNADGTVATYHGYNLVFALAGDPKDVDDTSIYLFYQKKGETSIDSWKNAGRVFKDSDKFVPDDPYLKHQTQEWSGSATLTKDGKVRLFYTAFSGTQYGKQTLTTAQVNFSQPDSDTLKIDGVEDHKSVFDGADGTVYQNVQQFIDEGNYSSGDNHTMRDPHYVEDRGHKYLVFEANTGTKTRLPRKKTPYSTEPTTGGSKKFFKEESSKLLQGANKKNASLANGALGIIELNNDYTLKKVMKPLTASNTVTDEIERANLFKMNGKWYLFTDSRGSKMTIDGIGSKDIYMLGYVSGSLTGPFKPLNKSGLVLHMDQDYNDITFTYSHFAVPQKKGDEVVITSYITNRGISNEHHATFAPSFLLKIKGSKTSVVKNSILEQGQLTVNK
;
A
#
# COMPACT_ATOMS: atom_id res chain seq x y z
N MET A 1 80.75 -13.56 -25.90
CA MET A 1 81.21 -12.53 -24.94
C MET A 1 81.41 -13.20 -23.59
N ASN A 2 82.43 -12.78 -22.85
CA ASN A 2 83.16 -13.57 -21.83
C ASN A 2 82.35 -14.22 -20.69
N ILE A 3 82.88 -15.37 -20.29
CA ILE A 3 82.52 -16.28 -19.18
C ILE A 3 83.05 -15.72 -17.84
N LYS A 4 82.44 -16.18 -16.73
CA LYS A 4 82.92 -16.30 -15.33
C LYS A 4 82.24 -15.31 -14.37
N ASN A 5 81.63 -15.68 -13.24
CA ASN A 5 81.95 -16.78 -12.31
C ASN A 5 80.72 -17.31 -11.56
N ILE A 6 80.71 -18.63 -11.41
CA ILE A 6 79.92 -19.42 -10.45
C ILE A 6 80.69 -19.46 -9.13
N ALA A 7 79.99 -19.30 -7.99
CA ALA A 7 80.43 -19.87 -6.71
C ALA A 7 79.22 -20.21 -5.83
N LYS A 8 78.89 -21.50 -5.79
CA LYS A 8 78.11 -22.14 -4.73
C LYS A 8 78.97 -22.21 -3.47
N LYS A 9 78.42 -21.84 -2.31
CA LYS A 9 78.75 -22.47 -1.02
C LYS A 9 77.49 -22.55 -0.16
N ALA A 10 77.04 -23.78 0.08
CA ALA A 10 76.14 -24.13 1.15
C ALA A 10 76.97 -24.35 2.42
N SER A 11 76.49 -23.90 3.58
CA SER A 11 76.81 -24.49 4.89
C SER A 11 75.86 -24.01 5.98
N ALA A 12 75.31 -25.02 6.66
CA ALA A 12 74.95 -25.10 8.08
C ALA A 12 73.77 -24.29 8.64
N LEU A 13 72.79 -25.08 9.12
CA LEU A 13 71.75 -24.71 10.08
C LEU A 13 72.33 -24.00 11.31
N THR A 14 71.62 -22.98 11.79
CA THR A 14 71.53 -22.70 13.23
C THR A 14 70.09 -22.31 13.53
N VAL A 15 69.42 -23.14 14.31
CA VAL A 15 68.10 -22.85 14.88
C VAL A 15 68.29 -21.80 15.97
N ALA A 16 67.67 -20.64 15.83
CA ALA A 16 67.44 -19.70 16.90
C ALA A 16 66.02 -19.17 16.79
N ALA A 17 65.13 -19.73 17.61
CA ALA A 17 63.82 -19.17 17.87
C ALA A 17 63.99 -17.89 18.71
N ALA A 18 63.53 -16.76 18.19
CA ALA A 18 63.25 -15.58 18.99
C ALA A 18 62.07 -14.83 18.35
N LEU A 19 60.93 -14.94 19.02
CA LEU A 19 59.76 -14.08 18.86
C LEU A 19 60.17 -12.62 19.01
N LEU A 20 60.08 -11.85 17.92
CA LEU A 20 59.99 -10.39 18.00
C LEU A 20 58.79 -9.94 17.16
N ALA A 21 57.75 -9.60 17.90
CA ALA A 21 56.54 -8.96 17.42
C ALA A 21 56.89 -7.66 16.67
N GLY A 22 56.41 -7.55 15.43
CA GLY A 22 56.58 -6.35 14.63
C GLY A 22 55.75 -6.38 13.36
N GLY A 23 54.71 -5.54 13.32
CA GLY A 23 54.35 -4.78 12.12
C GLY A 23 53.32 -5.38 11.17
N ALA A 24 52.04 -5.08 11.42
CA ALA A 24 51.25 -4.23 10.52
C ALA A 24 49.92 -3.89 11.21
N PRO A 25 49.59 -2.61 11.48
CA PRO A 25 48.21 -2.27 11.72
C PRO A 25 47.46 -2.55 10.41
N GLN A 26 46.58 -3.55 10.41
CA GLN A 26 45.51 -3.60 9.43
C GLN A 26 44.67 -2.33 9.65
N THR A 27 45.01 -1.27 8.92
CA THR A 27 44.12 -0.15 8.71
C THR A 27 42.92 -0.71 7.95
N PHE A 28 41.91 -1.19 8.67
CA PHE A 28 40.58 -1.30 8.14
C PHE A 28 40.25 0.09 7.61
N ALA A 29 40.20 0.24 6.29
CA ALA A 29 39.62 1.40 5.66
C ALA A 29 38.26 1.58 6.33
N LYS A 30 38.12 2.65 7.10
CA LYS A 30 36.86 3.04 7.72
C LYS A 30 35.99 3.45 6.52
N GLU A 31 35.29 2.49 5.92
CA GLU A 31 34.16 2.81 5.04
C GLU A 31 33.33 3.77 5.89
N THR A 32 33.26 5.02 5.46
CA THR A 32 32.40 6.02 6.06
C THR A 32 30.96 5.57 5.77
N GLN A 33 30.46 4.64 6.59
CA GLN A 33 29.09 4.17 6.53
C GLN A 33 28.22 5.40 6.75
N ASN A 34 27.51 5.81 5.70
CA ASN A 34 26.75 7.05 5.70
C ASN A 34 25.42 6.83 6.44
N TYR A 35 25.49 6.73 7.77
CA TYR A 35 24.35 6.55 8.67
C TYR A 35 23.36 7.74 8.67
N LYS A 36 23.55 8.76 7.82
CA LYS A 36 22.72 9.98 7.79
C LYS A 36 21.87 10.12 6.53
N LYS A 37 21.86 9.13 5.64
CA LYS A 37 21.18 9.25 4.33
C LYS A 37 19.65 9.17 4.49
N SER A 38 18.97 10.30 4.28
CA SER A 38 17.50 10.39 4.30
C SER A 38 16.84 10.30 2.92
N TYR A 39 17.64 10.32 1.84
CA TYR A 39 17.20 10.29 0.44
C TYR A 39 16.30 11.47 0.00
N GLY A 40 16.04 12.42 0.90
CA GLY A 40 15.23 13.61 0.63
C GLY A 40 13.71 13.36 0.61
N PHE A 41 13.24 12.32 1.32
CA PHE A 41 11.82 12.05 1.57
C PHE A 41 11.57 11.60 3.02
N SER A 42 10.32 11.47 3.44
CA SER A 42 9.94 11.10 4.82
C SER A 42 10.13 9.62 5.13
N HIS A 43 10.17 9.24 6.41
CA HIS A 43 10.34 7.84 6.81
C HIS A 43 9.34 7.48 7.91
N ILE A 44 8.77 6.28 7.84
CA ILE A 44 8.09 5.63 8.95
C ILE A 44 9.20 5.08 9.86
N THR A 45 9.50 5.81 10.93
CA THR A 45 10.68 5.51 11.75
C THR A 45 10.39 4.43 12.78
N ARG A 46 11.37 3.56 13.06
CA ARG A 46 11.26 2.56 14.14
C ARG A 46 10.94 3.21 15.49
N HIS A 47 11.54 4.37 15.78
CA HIS A 47 11.28 5.15 16.99
C HIS A 47 9.81 5.56 17.14
N ASP A 48 9.16 5.95 16.04
CA ASP A 48 7.75 6.35 16.08
C ASP A 48 6.83 5.13 16.21
N MET A 49 7.15 4.03 15.52
CA MET A 49 6.41 2.78 15.61
C MET A 49 6.49 2.14 17.00
N LEU A 50 7.63 2.23 17.70
CA LEU A 50 7.78 1.71 19.06
C LEU A 50 6.92 2.44 20.12
N LYS A 51 6.30 3.57 19.76
CA LYS A 51 5.32 4.25 20.63
C LYS A 51 3.92 3.64 20.50
N ILE A 52 3.62 2.98 19.38
CA ILE A 52 2.29 2.50 19.01
C ILE A 52 1.73 1.48 20.01
N PRO A 53 2.50 0.48 20.51
CA PRO A 53 1.95 -0.52 21.43
C PRO A 53 1.30 0.06 22.70
N GLU A 54 1.85 1.15 23.24
CA GLU A 54 1.23 1.84 24.38
C GLU A 54 0.12 2.78 23.93
N GLN A 55 0.34 3.50 22.83
CA GLN A 55 -0.63 4.48 22.32
C GLN A 55 -1.94 3.85 21.83
N GLN A 56 -1.89 2.66 21.22
CA GLN A 56 -3.03 1.96 20.63
C GLN A 56 -4.06 1.50 21.67
N LYS A 57 -3.68 1.46 22.96
CA LYS A 57 -4.60 1.13 24.05
C LYS A 57 -5.70 2.18 24.24
N SER A 58 -5.51 3.40 23.72
CA SER A 58 -6.50 4.48 23.80
C SER A 58 -7.66 4.25 22.83
N GLU A 59 -8.89 4.38 23.32
CA GLU A 59 -10.13 4.40 22.52
C GLU A 59 -10.11 5.46 21.39
N GLN A 60 -9.22 6.46 21.48
CA GLN A 60 -9.01 7.46 20.43
C GLN A 60 -8.66 6.83 19.06
N PHE A 61 -8.01 5.67 19.06
CA PHE A 61 -7.46 5.03 17.86
C PHE A 61 -8.13 3.69 17.54
N LYS A 62 -9.06 3.19 18.36
CA LYS A 62 -9.63 1.86 18.13
C LYS A 62 -10.72 1.91 17.07
N VAL A 63 -10.68 0.97 16.13
CA VAL A 63 -11.83 0.70 15.26
C VAL A 63 -13.02 0.34 16.16
N PRO A 64 -14.22 0.94 15.96
CA PRO A 64 -15.38 0.64 16.78
C PRO A 64 -15.76 -0.84 16.71
N GLN A 65 -16.27 -1.37 17.81
CA GLN A 65 -16.87 -2.70 17.81
C GLN A 65 -18.21 -2.68 17.06
N PHE A 66 -18.37 -3.54 16.07
CA PHE A 66 -19.60 -3.70 15.30
C PHE A 66 -20.52 -4.75 15.93
N ASP A 67 -21.83 -4.59 15.77
CA ASP A 67 -22.79 -5.62 16.18
C ASP A 67 -22.90 -6.67 15.07
N PRO A 68 -22.42 -7.91 15.28
CA PRO A 68 -22.47 -8.97 14.27
C PRO A 68 -23.88 -9.26 13.75
N LYS A 69 -24.93 -9.01 14.56
CA LYS A 69 -26.32 -9.25 14.15
C LYS A 69 -26.83 -8.26 13.12
N THR A 70 -26.16 -7.12 12.99
CA THR A 70 -26.50 -6.09 12.00
C THR A 70 -25.78 -6.30 10.67
N ILE A 71 -24.81 -7.20 10.64
CA ILE A 71 -23.97 -7.41 9.46
C ILE A 71 -24.71 -8.23 8.41
N LYS A 72 -24.73 -7.70 7.19
CA LYS A 72 -25.37 -8.34 6.03
C LYS A 72 -24.38 -8.44 4.87
N ASN A 73 -24.48 -9.53 4.11
CA ASN A 73 -23.89 -9.62 2.78
C ASN A 73 -24.53 -8.56 1.85
N ILE A 74 -23.82 -8.08 0.84
CA ILE A 74 -24.39 -7.20 -0.19
C ILE A 74 -25.37 -8.03 -1.03
N PRO A 75 -26.69 -7.77 -1.04
CA PRO A 75 -27.64 -8.65 -1.71
C PRO A 75 -27.39 -8.80 -3.23
N SER A 76 -26.81 -7.77 -3.84
CA SER A 76 -26.48 -7.73 -5.27
C SER A 76 -25.10 -8.31 -5.62
N ALA A 77 -24.29 -8.71 -4.64
CA ALA A 77 -22.96 -9.31 -4.85
C ALA A 77 -23.07 -10.77 -5.34
N LYS A 78 -23.67 -10.93 -6.52
CA LYS A 78 -23.80 -12.19 -7.23
C LYS A 78 -22.89 -12.19 -8.45
N GLY A 79 -22.30 -13.33 -8.76
CA GLY A 79 -21.44 -13.54 -9.92
C GLY A 79 -21.46 -14.99 -10.39
N TYR A 80 -20.66 -15.29 -11.41
CA TYR A 80 -20.53 -16.65 -11.92
C TYR A 80 -19.14 -17.18 -11.64
N ASN A 81 -19.04 -18.38 -11.07
CA ASN A 81 -17.76 -19.04 -10.89
C ASN A 81 -17.23 -19.59 -12.22
N LYS A 82 -16.03 -20.20 -12.19
CA LYS A 82 -15.39 -20.82 -13.36
C LYS A 82 -16.22 -21.92 -14.06
N ASN A 83 -17.21 -22.50 -13.37
CA ASN A 83 -18.11 -23.50 -13.94
C ASN A 83 -19.39 -22.88 -14.54
N GLY A 84 -19.55 -21.56 -14.46
CA GLY A 84 -20.75 -20.84 -14.89
C GLY A 84 -21.91 -20.93 -13.90
N GLU A 85 -21.66 -21.30 -12.65
CA GLU A 85 -22.69 -21.37 -11.60
C GLU A 85 -22.86 -20.00 -10.94
N LEU A 86 -24.12 -19.57 -10.73
CA LEU A 86 -24.41 -18.34 -10.01
C LEU A 86 -24.09 -18.53 -8.52
N ILE A 87 -23.23 -17.66 -7.98
CA ILE A 87 -22.75 -17.71 -6.60
C ILE A 87 -22.86 -16.35 -5.92
N ASP A 88 -22.84 -16.37 -4.59
CA ASP A 88 -22.52 -15.21 -3.77
C ASP A 88 -21.00 -14.94 -3.82
N LEU A 89 -20.64 -13.69 -4.03
CA LEU A 89 -19.24 -13.25 -4.09
C LEU A 89 -18.80 -12.73 -2.73
N ASP A 90 -17.54 -12.99 -2.39
CA ASP A 90 -16.84 -12.15 -1.42
C ASP A 90 -16.54 -10.79 -2.05
N VAL A 91 -16.72 -9.70 -1.30
CA VAL A 91 -16.42 -8.32 -1.73
C VAL A 91 -15.55 -7.65 -0.68
N TRP A 92 -14.35 -7.21 -1.06
CA TRP A 92 -13.37 -6.68 -0.10
C TRP A 92 -12.92 -5.24 -0.40
N ASP A 93 -11.67 -5.05 -0.81
CA ASP A 93 -11.09 -3.74 -1.06
C ASP A 93 -11.98 -2.94 -2.01
N SER A 94 -12.41 -1.78 -1.56
CA SER A 94 -13.34 -0.93 -2.30
C SER A 94 -12.95 0.53 -2.24
N TRP A 95 -13.31 1.26 -3.31
CA TRP A 95 -13.06 2.68 -3.46
C TRP A 95 -14.21 3.36 -4.19
N PRO A 96 -14.67 4.54 -3.71
CA PRO A 96 -15.71 5.29 -4.39
C PRO A 96 -15.17 5.96 -5.67
N LEU A 97 -16.06 6.29 -6.59
CA LEU A 97 -15.78 7.30 -7.60
C LEU A 97 -15.62 8.65 -6.89
N GLN A 98 -14.49 9.32 -7.09
CA GLN A 98 -14.15 10.56 -6.40
C GLN A 98 -13.98 11.74 -7.37
N ASN A 99 -14.27 12.94 -6.90
CA ASN A 99 -13.81 14.16 -7.55
C ASN A 99 -12.29 14.29 -7.37
N ALA A 100 -11.64 15.19 -8.11
CA ALA A 100 -10.18 15.39 -8.05
C ALA A 100 -9.65 15.78 -6.65
N ASP A 101 -10.50 16.25 -5.74
CA ASP A 101 -10.17 16.60 -4.35
C ASP A 101 -10.35 15.44 -3.36
N GLY A 102 -10.80 14.28 -3.84
CA GLY A 102 -11.08 13.08 -3.06
C GLY A 102 -12.52 12.97 -2.54
N THR A 103 -13.35 14.00 -2.64
CA THR A 103 -14.76 13.87 -2.21
C THR A 103 -15.53 12.92 -3.12
N VAL A 104 -16.54 12.22 -2.60
CA VAL A 104 -17.38 11.31 -3.40
C VAL A 104 -18.04 12.08 -4.54
N ALA A 105 -17.88 11.57 -5.76
CA ALA A 105 -18.52 12.12 -6.95
C ALA A 105 -19.95 11.60 -7.09
N THR A 106 -20.80 12.41 -7.72
CA THR A 106 -22.15 11.97 -8.13
C THR A 106 -22.16 11.83 -9.65
N TYR A 107 -22.34 10.60 -10.14
CA TYR A 107 -22.44 10.31 -11.57
C TYR A 107 -23.90 10.11 -11.94
N HIS A 108 -24.50 11.07 -12.65
CA HIS A 108 -25.90 11.02 -13.10
C HIS A 108 -26.90 10.60 -11.99
N GLY A 109 -26.74 11.16 -10.78
CA GLY A 109 -27.61 10.87 -9.63
C GLY A 109 -27.19 9.68 -8.76
N TYR A 110 -26.12 8.97 -9.12
CA TYR A 110 -25.62 7.80 -8.40
C TYR A 110 -24.31 8.07 -7.67
N ASN A 111 -24.12 7.38 -6.54
CA ASN A 111 -22.82 7.13 -5.96
C ASN A 111 -22.31 5.80 -6.52
N LEU A 112 -21.04 5.75 -6.93
CA LEU A 112 -20.41 4.58 -7.53
C LEU A 112 -19.28 4.09 -6.61
N VAL A 113 -19.18 2.79 -6.43
CA VAL A 113 -18.11 2.10 -5.69
C VAL A 113 -17.57 0.98 -6.55
N PHE A 114 -16.27 1.00 -6.77
CA PHE A 114 -15.55 -0.13 -7.34
C PHE A 114 -15.08 -1.00 -6.18
N ALA A 115 -15.17 -2.31 -6.34
CA ALA A 115 -14.69 -3.25 -5.33
C ALA A 115 -14.08 -4.48 -5.97
N LEU A 116 -13.08 -5.04 -5.31
CA LEU A 116 -12.61 -6.38 -5.60
C LEU A 116 -13.65 -7.39 -5.16
N ALA A 117 -13.99 -8.32 -6.05
CA ALA A 117 -14.88 -9.43 -5.74
C ALA A 117 -14.46 -10.72 -6.47
N GLY A 118 -14.85 -11.86 -5.90
CA GLY A 118 -14.52 -13.17 -6.45
C GLY A 118 -15.22 -14.31 -5.72
N ASP A 119 -15.09 -15.51 -6.26
CA ASP A 119 -15.55 -16.76 -5.65
C ASP A 119 -14.86 -16.98 -4.29
N PRO A 120 -15.60 -17.08 -3.18
CA PRO A 120 -15.03 -17.36 -1.85
C PRO A 120 -14.18 -18.64 -1.79
N LYS A 121 -14.34 -19.57 -2.74
CA LYS A 121 -13.58 -20.82 -2.84
C LYS A 121 -12.32 -20.71 -3.69
N ASP A 122 -12.13 -19.60 -4.40
CA ASP A 122 -10.97 -19.38 -5.26
C ASP A 122 -10.23 -18.11 -4.83
N VAL A 123 -9.15 -18.29 -4.07
CA VAL A 123 -8.35 -17.17 -3.53
C VAL A 123 -7.72 -16.30 -4.61
N ASP A 124 -7.55 -16.86 -5.81
CA ASP A 124 -6.97 -16.20 -6.98
C ASP A 124 -8.04 -15.60 -7.91
N ASP A 125 -9.34 -15.83 -7.65
CA ASP A 125 -10.41 -15.12 -8.36
C ASP A 125 -10.54 -13.71 -7.80
N THR A 126 -10.10 -12.73 -8.59
CA THR A 126 -10.09 -11.33 -8.18
C THR A 126 -10.34 -10.45 -9.41
N SER A 127 -11.57 -9.94 -9.47
CA SER A 127 -12.04 -9.04 -10.52
C SER A 127 -12.60 -7.75 -9.90
N ILE A 128 -12.54 -6.65 -10.64
CA ILE A 128 -13.16 -5.39 -10.23
C ILE A 128 -14.62 -5.38 -10.67
N TYR A 129 -15.51 -5.29 -9.70
CA TYR A 129 -16.94 -5.07 -9.89
C TYR A 129 -17.31 -3.63 -9.60
N LEU A 130 -18.38 -3.15 -10.23
CA LEU A 130 -18.97 -1.86 -9.91
C LEU A 130 -20.30 -2.03 -9.18
N PHE A 131 -20.38 -1.46 -7.99
CA PHE A 131 -21.60 -1.26 -7.23
C PHE A 131 -22.05 0.19 -7.33
N TYR A 132 -23.36 0.41 -7.37
CA TYR A 132 -23.94 1.75 -7.43
C TYR A 132 -25.22 1.84 -6.62
N GLN A 133 -25.47 3.00 -6.02
CA GLN A 133 -26.69 3.31 -5.29
C GLN A 133 -27.14 4.73 -5.64
N LYS A 134 -28.42 5.06 -5.47
CA LYS A 134 -28.84 6.45 -5.69
C LYS A 134 -28.22 7.33 -4.61
N LYS A 135 -27.87 8.55 -4.98
CA LYS A 135 -27.38 9.54 -4.04
C LYS A 135 -28.45 9.80 -2.97
N GLY A 136 -28.05 9.70 -1.70
CA GLY A 136 -28.92 9.93 -0.55
C GLY A 136 -29.44 8.64 0.09
N GLU A 137 -29.40 7.51 -0.62
CA GLU A 137 -29.62 6.19 -0.03
C GLU A 137 -28.44 5.80 0.86
N THR A 138 -28.70 4.99 1.89
CA THR A 138 -27.66 4.58 2.85
C THR A 138 -27.71 3.08 3.17
N SER A 139 -28.85 2.41 3.01
CA SER A 139 -28.97 0.97 3.28
C SER A 139 -28.06 0.16 2.37
N ILE A 140 -27.45 -0.90 2.91
CA ILE A 140 -26.70 -1.86 2.08
C ILE A 140 -27.56 -2.47 0.97
N ASP A 141 -28.85 -2.62 1.21
CA ASP A 141 -29.81 -3.20 0.25
C ASP A 141 -30.01 -2.30 -0.98
N SER A 142 -29.54 -1.04 -0.93
CA SER A 142 -29.60 -0.09 -2.06
C SER A 142 -28.45 -0.23 -3.06
N TRP A 143 -27.36 -0.90 -2.68
CA TRP A 143 -26.26 -1.16 -3.61
C TRP A 143 -26.69 -2.17 -4.65
N LYS A 144 -26.86 -1.71 -5.90
CA LYS A 144 -26.98 -2.55 -7.09
C LYS A 144 -25.59 -2.89 -7.62
N ASN A 145 -25.48 -4.02 -8.32
CA ASN A 145 -24.25 -4.48 -8.96
C ASN A 145 -24.38 -4.36 -10.48
N ALA A 146 -23.48 -3.59 -11.11
CA ALA A 146 -23.41 -3.42 -12.56
C ALA A 146 -22.57 -4.52 -13.26
N GLY A 147 -22.00 -5.44 -12.49
CA GLY A 147 -21.13 -6.53 -12.96
C GLY A 147 -19.65 -6.18 -12.96
N ARG A 148 -18.84 -7.07 -13.57
CA ARG A 148 -17.41 -6.84 -13.80
C ARG A 148 -17.22 -5.61 -14.68
N VAL A 149 -16.21 -4.81 -14.37
CA VAL A 149 -15.81 -3.66 -15.18
C VAL A 149 -15.21 -4.11 -16.51
N PHE A 150 -14.42 -5.17 -16.48
CA PHE A 150 -13.71 -5.69 -17.64
C PHE A 150 -14.28 -7.03 -18.09
N LYS A 151 -14.36 -7.22 -19.41
CA LYS A 151 -14.51 -8.52 -20.04
C LYS A 151 -13.15 -9.19 -20.11
N ASP A 152 -13.12 -10.52 -20.14
CA ASP A 152 -11.86 -11.27 -20.26
C ASP A 152 -11.10 -10.93 -21.56
N SER A 153 -11.82 -10.51 -22.61
CA SER A 153 -11.25 -10.06 -23.88
C SER A 153 -10.54 -8.71 -23.81
N ASP A 154 -10.93 -7.83 -22.88
CA ASP A 154 -10.53 -6.41 -22.90
C ASP A 154 -9.01 -6.25 -22.74
N LYS A 155 -8.37 -7.12 -21.95
CA LYS A 155 -6.90 -7.12 -21.74
C LYS A 155 -6.09 -7.32 -23.02
N PHE A 156 -6.69 -7.87 -24.09
CA PHE A 156 -6.03 -8.14 -25.37
C PHE A 156 -6.27 -7.05 -26.42
N VAL A 157 -7.25 -6.16 -26.20
CA VAL A 157 -7.61 -5.10 -27.15
C VAL A 157 -6.52 -4.04 -27.33
N PRO A 158 -5.86 -3.50 -26.27
CA PRO A 158 -4.96 -2.35 -26.43
C PRO A 158 -3.56 -2.68 -26.98
N ASP A 159 -3.26 -3.95 -27.31
CA ASP A 159 -1.90 -4.45 -27.60
C ASP A 159 -0.85 -4.01 -26.57
N ASP A 160 -1.28 -3.91 -25.31
CA ASP A 160 -0.44 -3.51 -24.20
C ASP A 160 0.51 -4.66 -23.79
N PRO A 161 1.82 -4.39 -23.60
CA PRO A 161 2.81 -5.43 -23.35
C PRO A 161 2.61 -6.18 -22.02
N TYR A 162 1.90 -5.58 -21.06
CA TYR A 162 1.69 -6.15 -19.74
C TYR A 162 0.28 -6.72 -19.56
N LEU A 163 -0.76 -6.04 -20.08
CA LEU A 163 -2.16 -6.42 -19.82
C LEU A 163 -2.52 -7.81 -20.34
N LYS A 164 -1.98 -8.24 -21.48
CA LYS A 164 -2.21 -9.60 -22.01
C LYS A 164 -1.79 -10.72 -21.05
N HIS A 165 -0.93 -10.43 -20.08
CA HIS A 165 -0.48 -11.37 -19.06
C HIS A 165 -1.24 -11.25 -17.72
N GLN A 166 -2.22 -10.34 -17.64
CA GLN A 166 -3.03 -10.13 -16.46
C GLN A 166 -3.84 -11.39 -16.11
N THR A 167 -3.71 -11.81 -14.85
CA THR A 167 -4.50 -12.89 -14.25
C THR A 167 -5.48 -12.38 -13.20
N GLN A 168 -5.21 -11.25 -12.55
CA GLN A 168 -6.08 -10.65 -11.54
C GLN A 168 -6.14 -9.11 -11.69
N GLU A 169 -7.26 -8.54 -11.26
CA GLU A 169 -7.51 -7.10 -11.24
C GLU A 169 -7.52 -6.63 -9.77
N TRP A 170 -6.43 -6.02 -9.30
CA TRP A 170 -6.27 -5.57 -7.92
C TRP A 170 -6.62 -4.08 -7.75
N SER A 171 -6.63 -3.63 -6.49
CA SER A 171 -7.15 -2.35 -6.04
C SER A 171 -6.55 -1.11 -6.70
N GLY A 172 -7.25 0.02 -6.55
CA GLY A 172 -6.79 1.35 -6.97
C GLY A 172 -7.74 2.48 -6.58
N SER A 173 -8.09 3.33 -7.53
CA SER A 173 -8.96 4.50 -7.34
C SER A 173 -9.74 4.84 -8.61
N ALA A 174 -10.80 5.64 -8.49
CA ALA A 174 -11.56 6.11 -9.64
C ALA A 174 -11.86 7.59 -9.50
N THR A 175 -11.75 8.34 -10.59
CA THR A 175 -12.06 9.77 -10.62
C THR A 175 -13.11 10.12 -11.67
N LEU A 176 -14.01 11.03 -11.32
CA LEU A 176 -14.90 11.70 -12.26
C LEU A 176 -14.14 12.88 -12.88
N THR A 177 -13.86 12.78 -14.19
CA THR A 177 -13.15 13.81 -14.92
C THR A 177 -14.02 15.05 -15.15
N LYS A 178 -13.40 16.18 -15.49
CA LYS A 178 -14.11 17.46 -15.73
C LYS A 178 -15.11 17.40 -16.90
N ASP A 179 -14.85 16.54 -17.87
CA ASP A 179 -15.72 16.25 -19.02
C ASP A 179 -16.73 15.13 -18.75
N GLY A 180 -16.88 14.71 -17.48
CA GLY A 180 -17.92 13.77 -17.05
C GLY A 180 -17.62 12.31 -17.36
N LYS A 181 -16.34 11.93 -17.55
CA LYS A 181 -15.92 10.55 -17.77
C LYS A 181 -15.50 9.90 -16.46
N VAL A 182 -15.71 8.59 -16.37
CA VAL A 182 -15.21 7.79 -15.25
C VAL A 182 -13.86 7.21 -15.62
N ARG A 183 -12.82 7.70 -14.96
CA ARG A 183 -11.44 7.26 -15.15
C ARG A 183 -11.05 6.35 -13.99
N LEU A 184 -10.81 5.08 -14.28
CA LEU A 184 -10.37 4.07 -13.33
C LEU A 184 -8.84 3.94 -13.36
N PHE A 185 -8.25 3.82 -12.19
CA PHE A 185 -6.87 3.37 -11.97
C PHE A 185 -6.90 2.14 -11.09
N TYR A 186 -6.13 1.13 -11.45
CA TYR A 186 -6.13 -0.15 -10.76
C TYR A 186 -4.81 -0.87 -10.98
N THR A 187 -4.67 -2.04 -10.37
CA THR A 187 -3.45 -2.84 -10.46
C THR A 187 -3.68 -4.06 -11.34
N ALA A 188 -2.95 -4.16 -12.46
CA ALA A 188 -2.92 -5.38 -13.24
C ALA A 188 -1.86 -6.32 -12.65
N PHE A 189 -2.33 -7.42 -12.04
CA PHE A 189 -1.48 -8.45 -11.45
C PHE A 189 -1.32 -9.64 -12.40
N SER A 190 -0.10 -10.17 -12.50
CA SER A 190 0.22 -11.35 -13.30
C SER A 190 0.87 -12.45 -12.45
N GLY A 191 0.08 -13.48 -12.13
CA GLY A 191 0.58 -14.70 -11.48
C GLY A 191 1.54 -15.51 -12.37
N THR A 192 1.43 -15.37 -13.70
CA THR A 192 2.33 -16.02 -14.67
C THR A 192 3.68 -15.33 -14.81
N GLN A 193 3.82 -14.11 -14.26
CA GLN A 193 5.05 -13.32 -14.27
C GLN A 193 5.54 -13.01 -12.85
N TYR A 194 5.60 -14.04 -12.00
CA TYR A 194 6.11 -13.95 -10.62
C TYR A 194 5.41 -12.89 -9.76
N GLY A 195 4.12 -12.66 -10.01
CA GLY A 195 3.34 -11.65 -9.29
C GLY A 195 3.67 -10.22 -9.67
N LYS A 196 4.08 -9.97 -10.93
CA LYS A 196 4.26 -8.61 -11.46
C LYS A 196 2.98 -7.80 -11.23
N GLN A 197 3.13 -6.65 -10.60
CA GLN A 197 2.07 -5.67 -10.40
C GLN A 197 2.35 -4.44 -11.26
N THR A 198 1.35 -3.99 -12.02
CA THR A 198 1.48 -2.85 -12.95
C THR A 198 0.35 -1.87 -12.70
N LEU A 199 0.68 -0.60 -12.43
CA LEU A 199 -0.31 0.46 -12.34
C LEU A 199 -0.96 0.64 -13.71
N THR A 200 -2.28 0.59 -13.76
CA THR A 200 -3.05 0.51 -15.01
C THR A 200 -4.22 1.50 -14.96
N THR A 201 -4.65 1.99 -16.12
CA THR A 201 -5.83 2.85 -16.24
C THR A 201 -6.76 2.43 -17.38
N ALA A 202 -8.04 2.75 -17.24
CA ALA A 202 -9.05 2.67 -18.30
C ALA A 202 -10.13 3.74 -18.08
N GLN A 203 -10.79 4.17 -19.15
CA GLN A 203 -12.08 4.87 -19.05
C GLN A 203 -13.21 3.83 -19.07
N VAL A 204 -14.15 3.95 -18.13
CA VAL A 204 -15.33 3.07 -18.06
C VAL A 204 -16.51 3.81 -18.68
N ASN A 205 -17.13 3.17 -19.68
CA ASN A 205 -18.25 3.74 -20.43
C ASN A 205 -19.58 3.15 -19.94
N PHE A 206 -20.58 4.01 -19.80
CA PHE A 206 -21.87 3.65 -19.22
C PHE A 206 -23.06 4.10 -20.08
N SER A 207 -24.13 3.32 -19.98
CA SER A 207 -25.48 3.69 -20.41
C SER A 207 -26.46 3.61 -19.23
N GLN A 208 -27.58 4.33 -19.37
CA GLN A 208 -28.73 4.26 -18.46
C GLN A 208 -29.94 3.80 -19.28
N PRO A 209 -30.17 2.48 -19.40
CA PRO A 209 -31.29 1.97 -20.20
C PRO A 209 -32.66 2.36 -19.64
N ASP A 210 -32.74 2.69 -18.35
CA ASP A 210 -33.93 3.17 -17.65
C ASP A 210 -33.53 4.08 -16.47
N SER A 211 -34.51 4.55 -15.69
CA SER A 211 -34.29 5.49 -14.58
C SER A 211 -33.61 4.90 -13.35
N ASP A 212 -33.47 3.59 -13.27
CA ASP A 212 -33.01 2.86 -12.08
C ASP A 212 -31.79 1.98 -12.35
N THR A 213 -31.34 1.86 -13.60
CA THR A 213 -30.28 0.95 -14.00
C THR A 213 -29.09 1.71 -14.57
N LEU A 214 -27.91 1.47 -13.99
CA LEU A 214 -26.63 1.85 -14.58
C LEU A 214 -25.98 0.61 -15.18
N LYS A 215 -25.61 0.68 -16.46
CA LYS A 215 -25.00 -0.44 -17.20
C LYS A 215 -23.61 -0.06 -17.69
N ILE A 216 -22.65 -0.99 -17.56
CA ILE A 216 -21.34 -0.89 -18.18
C ILE A 216 -21.46 -1.35 -19.63
N ASP A 217 -21.10 -0.48 -20.57
CA ASP A 217 -21.09 -0.82 -22.00
C ASP A 217 -19.74 -1.41 -22.44
N GLY A 218 -18.67 -0.95 -21.81
CA GLY A 218 -17.30 -1.40 -22.02
C GLY A 218 -16.28 -0.41 -21.51
N VAL A 219 -15.02 -0.64 -21.86
CA VAL A 219 -13.90 0.22 -21.51
C VAL A 219 -13.19 0.73 -22.76
N GLU A 220 -12.53 1.88 -22.64
CA GLU A 220 -11.63 2.44 -23.65
C GLU A 220 -10.42 3.10 -23.00
N ASP A 221 -9.42 3.48 -23.81
CA ASP A 221 -8.16 4.04 -23.32
C ASP A 221 -7.53 3.19 -22.19
N HIS A 222 -7.61 1.86 -22.37
CA HIS A 222 -7.12 0.85 -21.44
C HIS A 222 -5.63 0.62 -21.67
N LYS A 223 -4.80 0.94 -20.68
CA LYS A 223 -3.34 0.91 -20.82
C LYS A 223 -2.62 0.82 -19.48
N SER A 224 -1.45 0.20 -19.51
CA SER A 224 -0.48 0.22 -18.42
C SER A 224 0.16 1.60 -18.30
N VAL A 225 0.38 2.03 -17.06
CA VAL A 225 0.96 3.34 -16.71
C VAL A 225 2.38 3.21 -16.18
N PHE A 226 2.63 2.28 -15.25
CA PHE A 226 3.93 2.17 -14.58
C PHE A 226 4.14 0.81 -13.91
N ASP A 227 5.34 0.24 -14.07
CA ASP A 227 5.73 -1.09 -13.56
C ASP A 227 7.05 -1.08 -12.73
N GLY A 228 7.50 0.11 -12.32
CA GLY A 228 8.80 0.31 -11.67
C GLY A 228 9.96 0.69 -12.60
N ALA A 229 9.75 0.65 -13.93
CA ALA A 229 10.73 1.04 -14.95
C ALA A 229 12.12 0.39 -14.72
N ASP A 230 13.19 1.19 -14.64
CA ASP A 230 14.58 0.72 -14.48
C ASP A 230 14.92 0.27 -13.04
N GLY A 231 13.96 0.30 -12.12
CA GLY A 231 14.18 -0.15 -10.75
C GLY A 231 15.01 0.82 -9.89
N THR A 232 15.24 2.07 -10.35
CA THR A 232 16.11 3.01 -9.63
C THR A 232 15.40 3.72 -8.48
N VAL A 233 14.16 4.16 -8.68
CA VAL A 233 13.36 4.88 -7.67
C VAL A 233 12.42 3.95 -6.92
N TYR A 234 11.77 3.04 -7.65
CA TYR A 234 10.86 2.01 -7.12
C TYR A 234 11.33 0.65 -7.58
N GLN A 235 11.14 -0.39 -6.77
CA GLN A 235 11.49 -1.75 -7.15
C GLN A 235 10.61 -2.21 -8.34
N ASN A 236 11.21 -2.91 -9.30
CA ASN A 236 10.47 -3.59 -10.36
C ASN A 236 10.47 -5.12 -10.12
N VAL A 237 9.63 -5.86 -10.85
CA VAL A 237 9.51 -7.31 -10.67
C VAL A 237 10.82 -8.06 -10.96
N GLN A 238 11.67 -7.57 -11.86
CA GLN A 238 12.94 -8.24 -12.16
C GLN A 238 13.86 -8.27 -10.94
N GLN A 239 13.92 -7.16 -10.19
CA GLN A 239 14.71 -7.10 -8.95
C GLN A 239 14.18 -8.03 -7.86
N PHE A 240 12.87 -8.31 -7.85
CA PHE A 240 12.29 -9.33 -6.97
C PHE A 240 12.68 -10.74 -7.41
N ILE A 241 12.64 -11.03 -8.72
CA ILE A 241 13.08 -12.29 -9.30
C ILE A 241 14.57 -12.54 -9.00
N ASP A 242 15.42 -11.52 -9.14
CA ASP A 242 16.87 -11.59 -8.91
C ASP A 242 17.23 -11.95 -7.46
N GLU A 243 16.38 -11.61 -6.49
CA GLU A 243 16.56 -12.00 -5.08
C GLU A 243 16.05 -13.43 -4.80
N GLY A 244 15.39 -14.06 -5.77
CA GLY A 244 14.80 -15.39 -5.65
C GLY A 244 13.29 -15.40 -5.48
N ASN A 245 12.58 -14.34 -5.91
CA ASN A 245 11.12 -14.20 -5.83
C ASN A 245 10.55 -14.56 -4.45
N TYR A 246 9.39 -15.22 -4.37
CA TYR A 246 8.75 -15.63 -3.13
C TYR A 246 9.67 -16.45 -2.20
N SER A 247 10.58 -17.25 -2.75
CA SER A 247 11.51 -18.08 -1.94
C SER A 247 12.53 -17.25 -1.14
N SER A 248 12.77 -16.01 -1.56
CA SER A 248 13.65 -15.07 -0.86
C SER A 248 13.07 -14.63 0.50
N GLY A 249 11.74 -14.62 0.61
CA GLY A 249 10.98 -13.99 1.69
C GLY A 249 10.78 -12.49 1.51
N ASP A 250 11.22 -11.91 0.40
CA ASP A 250 10.94 -10.52 -0.02
C ASP A 250 9.48 -10.35 -0.43
N ASN A 251 8.96 -9.11 -0.40
CA ASN A 251 7.59 -8.82 -0.81
C ASN A 251 7.54 -7.67 -1.83
N HIS A 252 7.39 -8.01 -3.10
CA HIS A 252 7.24 -7.02 -4.17
C HIS A 252 5.84 -6.41 -4.22
N THR A 253 5.76 -5.09 -4.21
CA THR A 253 4.54 -4.31 -4.30
C THR A 253 4.67 -3.19 -5.34
N MET A 254 3.61 -2.98 -6.13
CA MET A 254 3.43 -1.88 -7.11
C MET A 254 1.93 -1.73 -7.41
N ARG A 255 1.16 -1.30 -6.42
CA ARG A 255 -0.30 -1.42 -6.42
C ARG A 255 -1.00 -0.24 -5.76
N ASP A 256 -2.32 -0.32 -5.73
CA ASP A 256 -3.21 0.64 -5.05
C ASP A 256 -3.02 2.10 -5.54
N PRO A 257 -3.03 2.37 -6.86
CA PRO A 257 -2.88 3.72 -7.37
C PRO A 257 -4.06 4.61 -6.98
N HIS A 258 -3.78 5.62 -6.16
CA HIS A 258 -4.68 6.68 -5.74
C HIS A 258 -4.47 7.96 -6.55
N TYR A 259 -5.49 8.34 -7.33
CA TYR A 259 -5.50 9.54 -8.12
C TYR A 259 -5.73 10.80 -7.28
N VAL A 260 -4.93 11.84 -7.54
CA VAL A 260 -5.10 13.15 -6.92
C VAL A 260 -4.59 14.27 -7.83
N GLU A 261 -5.20 15.45 -7.73
CA GLU A 261 -4.71 16.66 -8.41
C GLU A 261 -4.26 17.75 -7.43
N ASP A 262 -3.22 18.50 -7.82
CA ASP A 262 -2.88 19.78 -7.19
C ASP A 262 -2.54 20.80 -8.29
N ARG A 263 -3.23 21.95 -8.26
CA ARG A 263 -3.04 23.05 -9.23
C ARG A 263 -3.08 22.61 -10.70
N GLY A 264 -3.94 21.64 -11.03
CA GLY A 264 -4.12 21.11 -12.39
C GLY A 264 -3.09 20.07 -12.83
N HIS A 265 -2.12 19.74 -11.98
CA HIS A 265 -1.24 18.57 -12.18
C HIS A 265 -1.90 17.32 -11.63
N LYS A 266 -1.76 16.20 -12.35
CA LYS A 266 -2.37 14.91 -12.05
C LYS A 266 -1.32 13.95 -11.52
N TYR A 267 -1.64 13.21 -10.47
CA TYR A 267 -0.70 12.29 -9.84
C TYR A 267 -1.36 10.96 -9.50
N LEU A 268 -0.56 9.90 -9.48
CA LEU A 268 -0.88 8.67 -8.76
C LEU A 268 0.03 8.54 -7.56
N VAL A 269 -0.55 8.29 -6.39
CA VAL A 269 0.15 7.84 -5.18
C VAL A 269 -0.16 6.37 -4.98
N PHE A 270 0.84 5.55 -4.69
CA PHE A 270 0.67 4.09 -4.77
C PHE A 270 1.54 3.37 -3.75
N GLU A 271 1.16 2.15 -3.40
CA GLU A 271 2.03 1.24 -2.67
C GLU A 271 3.15 0.74 -3.59
N ALA A 272 4.38 0.78 -3.10
CA ALA A 272 5.56 0.27 -3.78
C ALA A 272 6.62 -0.21 -2.77
N ASN A 273 7.77 -0.67 -3.28
CA ASN A 273 9.02 -0.74 -2.50
C ASN A 273 10.07 0.23 -3.08
N THR A 274 11.00 0.68 -2.23
CA THR A 274 12.13 1.54 -2.64
C THR A 274 13.10 0.83 -3.61
N GLY A 275 13.51 1.53 -4.67
CA GLY A 275 14.48 1.06 -5.67
C GLY A 275 15.96 1.29 -5.28
N THR A 276 16.88 0.99 -6.20
CA THR A 276 18.33 0.94 -5.89
C THR A 276 18.94 2.27 -5.44
N LYS A 277 18.40 3.42 -5.84
CA LYS A 277 18.89 4.76 -5.44
C LYS A 277 18.15 5.33 -4.23
N THR A 278 17.01 4.75 -3.85
CA THR A 278 16.15 5.20 -2.75
C THR A 278 16.14 4.22 -1.56
N ARG A 279 16.85 3.09 -1.66
CA ARG A 279 16.94 2.06 -0.62
C ARG A 279 18.33 1.98 0.02
N LEU A 280 18.39 1.43 1.23
CA LEU A 280 19.62 0.96 1.86
C LEU A 280 20.14 -0.35 1.23
N PRO A 281 21.44 -0.67 1.37
CA PRO A 281 21.96 -1.95 0.88
C PRO A 281 21.34 -3.15 1.63
N ARG A 282 20.85 -4.17 0.90
CA ARG A 282 20.26 -5.39 1.49
C ARG A 282 21.29 -6.38 2.03
N LYS A 283 22.46 -6.47 1.39
CA LYS A 283 23.50 -7.48 1.66
C LYS A 283 24.76 -6.91 2.33
N LYS A 284 24.77 -5.61 2.66
CA LYS A 284 25.90 -4.91 3.27
C LYS A 284 25.43 -3.97 4.37
N THR A 285 26.25 -3.77 5.39
CA THR A 285 25.98 -2.77 6.43
C THR A 285 26.18 -1.35 5.87
N PRO A 286 25.41 -0.36 6.35
CA PRO A 286 24.43 -0.49 7.43
C PRO A 286 23.02 -0.88 6.93
N TYR A 287 22.34 -1.73 7.70
CA TYR A 287 20.96 -2.17 7.43
C TYR A 287 19.91 -1.11 7.83
N SER A 288 20.32 -0.09 8.60
CA SER A 288 19.50 1.03 9.06
C SER A 288 20.34 2.32 9.07
N THR A 289 19.69 3.48 9.13
CA THR A 289 20.33 4.80 9.28
C THR A 289 19.63 5.61 10.35
N GLU A 290 20.29 6.66 10.87
CA GLU A 290 19.69 7.59 11.83
C GLU A 290 18.31 8.11 11.33
N PRO A 291 18.13 8.51 10.05
CA PRO A 291 16.81 8.94 9.55
C PRO A 291 15.74 7.84 9.50
N THR A 292 16.09 6.60 9.13
CA THR A 292 15.12 5.50 9.02
C THR A 292 14.76 4.94 10.41
N THR A 293 15.67 5.01 11.37
CA THR A 293 15.41 4.58 12.75
C THR A 293 14.73 5.67 13.56
N GLY A 294 15.04 6.94 13.31
CA GLY A 294 14.53 8.08 14.09
C GLY A 294 15.13 8.17 15.50
N GLY A 295 14.57 9.06 16.32
CA GLY A 295 14.97 9.24 17.71
C GLY A 295 16.35 9.89 17.89
N SER A 296 16.98 9.62 19.04
CA SER A 296 18.32 10.12 19.36
C SER A 296 19.42 9.22 18.80
N LYS A 297 20.65 9.73 18.69
CA LYS A 297 21.82 8.90 18.31
C LYS A 297 22.05 7.71 19.24
N LYS A 298 21.73 7.87 20.54
CA LYS A 298 21.82 6.78 21.52
C LYS A 298 20.80 5.69 21.18
N PHE A 299 19.55 6.09 20.95
CA PHE A 299 18.48 5.18 20.53
C PHE A 299 18.84 4.46 19.23
N PHE A 300 19.35 5.16 18.20
CA PHE A 300 19.78 4.54 16.95
C PHE A 300 20.79 3.40 17.16
N LYS A 301 21.80 3.61 18.02
CA LYS A 301 22.81 2.58 18.30
C LYS A 301 22.22 1.37 19.02
N GLU A 302 21.41 1.62 20.04
CA GLU A 302 20.76 0.56 20.84
C GLU A 302 19.80 -0.26 19.96
N GLU A 303 18.93 0.41 19.22
CA GLU A 303 17.94 -0.22 18.37
C GLU A 303 18.56 -0.97 17.19
N SER A 304 19.58 -0.39 16.55
CA SER A 304 20.29 -1.09 15.48
C SER A 304 21.05 -2.30 15.99
N SER A 305 21.68 -2.22 17.18
CA SER A 305 22.35 -3.37 17.79
C SER A 305 21.35 -4.49 18.11
N LYS A 306 20.17 -4.13 18.65
CA LYS A 306 19.10 -5.08 18.95
C LYS A 306 18.60 -5.78 17.68
N LEU A 307 18.31 -5.00 16.63
CA LEU A 307 17.82 -5.54 15.35
C LEU A 307 18.80 -6.50 14.68
N LEU A 308 20.10 -6.22 14.77
CA LEU A 308 21.15 -7.06 14.18
C LEU A 308 21.39 -8.38 14.91
N GLN A 309 20.98 -8.46 16.17
CA GLN A 309 21.10 -9.66 17.01
C GLN A 309 19.78 -10.42 17.14
N GLY A 310 18.65 -9.78 16.83
CA GLY A 310 17.31 -10.33 16.96
C GLY A 310 16.86 -11.22 15.78
N ALA A 311 15.82 -12.01 16.03
CA ALA A 311 15.22 -12.91 15.03
C ALA A 311 14.69 -12.17 13.79
N ASN A 312 14.31 -10.90 13.94
CA ASN A 312 13.78 -10.07 12.86
C ASN A 312 14.84 -9.51 11.90
N LYS A 313 16.13 -9.80 12.10
CA LYS A 313 17.22 -9.29 11.24
C LYS A 313 16.95 -9.53 9.75
N LYS A 314 16.54 -10.74 9.37
CA LYS A 314 16.27 -11.09 7.97
C LYS A 314 15.12 -10.25 7.41
N ASN A 315 13.95 -10.29 8.06
CA ASN A 315 12.76 -9.56 7.62
C ASN A 315 13.01 -8.05 7.54
N ALA A 316 13.70 -7.48 8.53
CA ALA A 316 14.01 -6.05 8.52
C ALA A 316 15.02 -5.65 7.43
N SER A 317 15.91 -6.57 7.03
CA SER A 317 16.85 -6.32 5.93
C SER A 317 16.18 -6.33 4.55
N LEU A 318 15.04 -7.00 4.43
CA LEU A 318 14.22 -7.04 3.22
C LEU A 318 13.26 -5.84 3.18
N ALA A 319 12.59 -5.56 4.30
CA ALA A 319 11.58 -4.52 4.48
C ALA A 319 11.99 -3.14 3.94
N ASN A 320 11.37 -2.75 2.83
CA ASN A 320 11.66 -1.52 2.12
C ASN A 320 10.43 -0.89 1.42
N GLY A 321 9.24 -1.16 1.95
CA GLY A 321 7.97 -0.58 1.49
C GLY A 321 7.99 0.95 1.41
N ALA A 322 7.18 1.51 0.51
CA ALA A 322 7.14 2.93 0.15
C ALA A 322 5.76 3.35 -0.34
N LEU A 323 5.38 4.59 -0.03
CA LEU A 323 4.28 5.26 -0.73
C LEU A 323 4.89 6.10 -1.84
N GLY A 324 4.74 5.61 -3.07
CA GLY A 324 5.25 6.22 -4.28
C GLY A 324 4.41 7.36 -4.79
N ILE A 325 4.97 8.15 -5.71
CA ILE A 325 4.22 9.16 -6.47
C ILE A 325 4.79 9.30 -7.88
N ILE A 326 3.91 9.39 -8.86
CA ILE A 326 4.23 9.74 -10.25
C ILE A 326 3.29 10.86 -10.71
N GLU A 327 3.81 11.72 -11.59
CA GLU A 327 2.99 12.70 -12.31
C GLU A 327 2.49 12.08 -13.61
N LEU A 328 1.24 12.37 -13.97
CA LEU A 328 0.61 11.94 -15.21
C LEU A 328 0.50 13.09 -16.22
N ASN A 329 0.48 12.74 -17.49
CA ASN A 329 0.05 13.61 -18.57
C ASN A 329 -1.48 13.78 -18.57
N ASN A 330 -1.99 14.68 -19.41
CA ASN A 330 -3.44 14.90 -19.48
C ASN A 330 -4.21 13.69 -20.00
N ASP A 331 -3.57 12.86 -20.81
CA ASP A 331 -4.07 11.59 -21.34
C ASP A 331 -3.80 10.40 -20.39
N TYR A 332 -3.41 10.67 -19.14
CA TYR A 332 -3.15 9.68 -18.10
C TYR A 332 -1.96 8.75 -18.35
N THR A 333 -1.09 9.05 -19.32
CA THR A 333 0.21 8.38 -19.46
C THR A 333 1.22 8.90 -18.42
N LEU A 334 2.26 8.12 -18.13
CA LEU A 334 3.33 8.55 -17.24
C LEU A 334 4.04 9.81 -17.78
N LYS A 335 4.08 10.87 -16.98
CA LYS A 335 4.86 12.07 -17.26
C LYS A 335 6.20 12.08 -16.54
N LYS A 336 6.20 11.72 -15.26
CA LYS A 336 7.40 11.82 -14.42
C LYS A 336 7.36 10.86 -13.23
N VAL A 337 8.44 10.11 -13.05
CA VAL A 337 8.71 9.37 -11.82
C VAL A 337 9.26 10.33 -10.77
N MET A 338 8.65 10.37 -9.59
CA MET A 338 9.04 11.26 -8.49
C MET A 338 9.62 10.46 -7.33
N LYS A 339 10.23 11.13 -6.34
CA LYS A 339 10.72 10.46 -5.13
C LYS A 339 9.53 9.96 -4.31
N PRO A 340 9.67 8.85 -3.55
CA PRO A 340 8.66 8.42 -2.59
C PRO A 340 8.21 9.55 -1.66
N LEU A 341 6.94 9.52 -1.25
CA LEU A 341 6.42 10.43 -0.21
C LEU A 341 6.92 10.00 1.17
N THR A 342 6.93 8.69 1.42
CA THR A 342 7.48 8.07 2.63
C THR A 342 7.96 6.64 2.35
N ALA A 343 8.81 6.10 3.21
CA ALA A 343 9.21 4.69 3.20
C ALA A 343 9.22 4.07 4.60
N SER A 344 8.99 2.75 4.67
CA SER A 344 8.95 1.92 5.87
C SER A 344 10.20 1.06 6.03
N ASN A 345 11.36 1.57 5.59
CA ASN A 345 12.62 0.82 5.65
C ASN A 345 12.86 0.24 7.04
N THR A 346 13.16 -1.06 7.10
CA THR A 346 13.35 -1.85 8.33
C THR A 346 12.13 -1.99 9.23
N VAL A 347 10.97 -1.42 8.90
CA VAL A 347 9.72 -1.56 9.67
C VAL A 347 8.91 -2.71 9.10
N THR A 348 8.50 -2.58 7.83
CA THR A 348 7.69 -3.55 7.07
C THR A 348 7.95 -3.36 5.58
N ASP A 349 7.67 -4.40 4.81
CA ASP A 349 7.76 -4.37 3.35
C ASP A 349 6.42 -4.05 2.67
N GLU A 350 5.35 -3.92 3.45
CA GLU A 350 3.98 -3.78 2.94
C GLU A 350 3.25 -2.65 3.65
N ILE A 351 2.87 -1.63 2.87
CA ILE A 351 2.12 -0.45 3.31
C ILE A 351 1.09 -0.12 2.22
N GLU A 352 -0.10 -0.66 2.42
CA GLU A 352 -1.17 -0.83 1.43
C GLU A 352 -2.12 0.36 1.40
N ARG A 353 -3.08 0.34 0.47
CA ARG A 353 -4.23 1.26 0.38
C ARG A 353 -3.83 2.73 0.49
N ALA A 354 -2.83 3.13 -0.31
CA ALA A 354 -2.36 4.51 -0.34
C ALA A 354 -3.54 5.48 -0.57
N ASN A 355 -3.62 6.54 0.24
CA ASN A 355 -4.72 7.51 0.18
C ASN A 355 -4.19 8.91 0.50
N LEU A 356 -4.42 9.88 -0.38
CA LEU A 356 -3.89 11.24 -0.24
C LEU A 356 -4.90 12.29 -0.69
N PHE A 357 -5.34 13.12 0.25
CA PHE A 357 -6.23 14.24 -0.06
C PHE A 357 -5.87 15.50 0.72
N LYS A 358 -6.41 16.62 0.24
CA LYS A 358 -6.31 17.91 0.91
C LYS A 358 -7.57 18.17 1.71
N MET A 359 -7.41 18.52 2.98
CA MET A 359 -8.52 18.85 3.87
C MET A 359 -8.11 20.02 4.77
N ASN A 360 -8.96 21.05 4.87
CA ASN A 360 -8.72 22.22 5.72
C ASN A 360 -7.31 22.82 5.57
N GLY A 361 -6.85 22.93 4.31
CA GLY A 361 -5.57 23.55 3.96
C GLY A 361 -4.31 22.68 4.17
N LYS A 362 -4.46 21.42 4.58
CA LYS A 362 -3.34 20.48 4.77
C LYS A 362 -3.54 19.22 3.93
N TRP A 363 -2.43 18.56 3.59
CA TRP A 363 -2.42 17.28 2.89
C TRP A 363 -2.28 16.14 3.90
N TYR A 364 -3.16 15.15 3.81
CA TYR A 364 -3.14 13.97 4.69
C TYR A 364 -2.92 12.72 3.85
N LEU A 365 -1.88 11.97 4.19
CA LEU A 365 -1.48 10.73 3.55
C LEU A 365 -1.78 9.57 4.52
N PHE A 366 -2.49 8.55 4.06
CA PHE A 366 -2.80 7.35 4.82
C PHE A 366 -2.35 6.09 4.09
N THR A 367 -2.18 5.02 4.87
CA THR A 367 -1.86 3.68 4.39
C THR A 367 -2.26 2.65 5.45
N ASP A 368 -2.70 1.48 5.01
CA ASP A 368 -2.96 0.35 5.88
C ASP A 368 -1.75 -0.57 5.98
N SER A 369 -1.57 -1.24 7.11
CA SER A 369 -0.49 -2.22 7.25
C SER A 369 -0.79 -3.24 8.34
N ARG A 370 -0.24 -4.45 8.18
CA ARG A 370 -0.39 -5.57 9.11
C ARG A 370 0.82 -5.66 10.03
N GLY A 371 0.58 -5.66 11.34
CA GLY A 371 1.59 -5.91 12.37
C GLY A 371 2.31 -7.25 12.20
N SER A 372 1.63 -8.27 11.65
CA SER A 372 2.24 -9.57 11.32
C SER A 372 3.40 -9.51 10.32
N LYS A 373 3.51 -8.44 9.53
CA LYS A 373 4.61 -8.20 8.57
C LYS A 373 5.62 -7.16 9.09
N MET A 374 5.40 -6.62 10.28
CA MET A 374 6.28 -5.65 10.91
C MET A 374 7.38 -6.31 11.76
N THR A 375 8.45 -5.56 12.00
CA THR A 375 9.60 -6.00 12.83
C THR A 375 9.79 -5.15 14.08
N ILE A 376 8.69 -4.63 14.62
CA ILE A 376 8.65 -3.70 15.75
C ILE A 376 8.23 -4.44 17.00
N ASP A 377 8.98 -4.27 18.09
CA ASP A 377 8.63 -4.94 19.35
C ASP A 377 7.32 -4.39 19.92
N GLY A 378 6.51 -5.30 20.48
CA GLY A 378 5.21 -4.97 21.06
C GLY A 378 4.08 -4.82 20.04
N ILE A 379 4.38 -4.86 18.74
CA ILE A 379 3.39 -5.02 17.67
C ILE A 379 3.28 -6.52 17.36
N GLY A 380 2.10 -7.08 17.59
CA GLY A 380 1.76 -8.49 17.40
C GLY A 380 1.17 -8.80 16.03
N SER A 381 0.97 -10.09 15.77
CA SER A 381 0.45 -10.60 14.50
C SER A 381 -1.03 -10.31 14.25
N LYS A 382 -1.80 -10.02 15.31
CA LYS A 382 -3.21 -9.63 15.22
C LYS A 382 -3.38 -8.13 14.95
N ASP A 383 -2.36 -7.33 15.24
CA ASP A 383 -2.48 -5.88 15.08
C ASP A 383 -2.55 -5.49 13.60
N ILE A 384 -3.54 -4.68 13.28
CA ILE A 384 -3.76 -4.06 11.97
C ILE A 384 -3.92 -2.56 12.19
N TYR A 385 -3.32 -1.78 11.30
CA TYR A 385 -3.26 -0.33 11.44
C TYR A 385 -3.69 0.38 10.17
N MET A 386 -4.38 1.51 10.36
CA MET A 386 -4.31 2.62 9.42
C MET A 386 -3.31 3.63 10.00
N LEU A 387 -2.24 3.89 9.27
CA LEU A 387 -1.23 4.91 9.58
C LEU A 387 -1.54 6.18 8.81
N GLY A 388 -1.13 7.34 9.36
CA GLY A 388 -1.39 8.63 8.74
C GLY A 388 -0.34 9.69 9.01
N TYR A 389 -0.18 10.57 8.04
CA TYR A 389 0.84 11.62 8.00
C TYR A 389 0.26 12.91 7.45
N VAL A 390 0.83 14.04 7.83
CA VAL A 390 0.37 15.37 7.41
C VAL A 390 1.49 16.23 6.84
N SER A 391 1.18 17.01 5.82
CA SER A 391 2.07 18.01 5.22
C SER A 391 1.33 19.29 4.85
N GLY A 392 2.11 20.36 4.63
CA GLY A 392 1.62 21.59 3.99
C GLY A 392 1.54 21.49 2.46
N SER A 393 2.14 20.45 1.87
CA SER A 393 2.27 20.25 0.41
C SER A 393 2.01 18.80 0.04
N LEU A 394 1.48 18.58 -1.18
CA LEU A 394 1.20 17.26 -1.73
C LEU A 394 2.43 16.34 -1.69
N THR A 395 3.59 16.90 -2.02
CA THR A 395 4.87 16.16 -2.14
C THR A 395 5.70 16.14 -0.85
N GLY A 396 5.08 16.42 0.29
CA GLY A 396 5.77 16.42 1.59
C GLY A 396 6.67 17.65 1.85
N PRO A 397 7.51 17.61 2.89
CA PRO A 397 7.74 16.45 3.76
C PRO A 397 6.52 16.14 4.64
N PHE A 398 6.23 14.86 4.82
CA PHE A 398 5.16 14.36 5.67
C PHE A 398 5.67 14.11 7.10
N LYS A 399 4.87 14.49 8.10
CA LYS A 399 5.13 14.22 9.52
C LYS A 399 4.03 13.32 10.09
N PRO A 400 4.34 12.40 11.04
CA PRO A 400 3.35 11.48 11.57
C PRO A 400 2.21 12.21 12.28
N LEU A 401 0.96 11.80 12.00
CA LEU A 401 -0.19 12.17 12.82
C LEU A 401 -0.05 11.54 14.21
N ASN A 402 -0.61 12.18 15.22
CA ASN A 402 -0.60 11.67 16.60
C ASN A 402 0.80 11.32 17.13
N LYS A 403 1.85 11.99 16.63
CA LYS A 403 3.28 11.83 16.98
C LYS A 403 3.94 10.50 16.59
N SER A 404 3.18 9.46 16.25
CA SER A 404 3.67 8.12 15.87
C SER A 404 3.29 7.70 14.45
N GLY A 405 2.23 8.28 13.91
CA GLY A 405 1.59 7.86 12.67
C GLY A 405 0.34 7.02 12.93
N LEU A 406 0.11 6.49 14.13
CA LEU A 406 -1.10 5.73 14.44
C LEU A 406 -2.35 6.58 14.23
N VAL A 407 -3.31 6.07 13.44
CA VAL A 407 -4.63 6.67 13.26
C VAL A 407 -5.73 5.70 13.65
N LEU A 408 -5.68 4.46 13.17
CA LEU A 408 -6.57 3.37 13.57
C LEU A 408 -5.77 2.13 13.98
N HIS A 409 -6.31 1.38 14.93
CA HIS A 409 -5.87 0.07 15.38
C HIS A 409 -7.07 -0.88 15.44
N MET A 410 -6.90 -2.07 14.87
CA MET A 410 -7.85 -3.17 14.86
C MET A 410 -7.06 -4.46 15.19
N ASP A 411 -7.57 -5.28 16.11
CA ASP A 411 -6.89 -6.48 16.62
C ASP A 411 -7.81 -7.68 16.82
N GLN A 412 -8.99 -7.64 16.18
CA GLN A 412 -9.94 -8.75 16.23
C GLN A 412 -9.34 -10.03 15.66
N ASP A 413 -9.89 -11.16 16.12
CA ASP A 413 -9.45 -12.46 15.62
C ASP A 413 -9.72 -12.59 14.11
N TYR A 414 -8.83 -13.29 13.40
CA TYR A 414 -8.95 -13.48 11.96
C TYR A 414 -10.30 -14.10 11.55
N ASN A 415 -10.86 -14.98 12.39
CA ASN A 415 -12.13 -15.65 12.12
C ASN A 415 -13.35 -14.92 12.72
N ASP A 416 -13.17 -13.75 13.33
CA ASP A 416 -14.28 -12.94 13.79
C ASP A 416 -15.05 -12.40 12.57
N ILE A 417 -16.37 -12.63 12.52
CA ILE A 417 -17.22 -12.11 11.43
C ILE A 417 -17.29 -10.56 11.43
N THR A 418 -16.80 -9.91 12.48
CA THR A 418 -16.65 -8.46 12.53
C THR A 418 -15.24 -7.97 12.19
N PHE A 419 -14.30 -8.87 11.89
CA PHE A 419 -12.96 -8.52 11.42
C PHE A 419 -13.04 -7.54 10.26
N THR A 420 -12.31 -6.43 10.33
CA THR A 420 -12.27 -5.43 9.27
C THR A 420 -10.86 -5.22 8.73
N TYR A 421 -10.75 -4.91 7.45
CA TYR A 421 -9.49 -4.53 6.84
C TYR A 421 -9.73 -3.53 5.72
N SER A 422 -8.64 -2.97 5.18
CA SER A 422 -8.71 -2.05 4.05
C SER A 422 -9.45 -0.76 4.43
N HIS A 423 -9.04 -0.15 5.54
CA HIS A 423 -9.61 1.08 6.06
C HIS A 423 -9.24 2.27 5.17
N PHE A 424 -10.25 2.99 4.68
CA PHE A 424 -10.05 4.07 3.74
C PHE A 424 -10.78 5.33 4.15
N ALA A 425 -10.03 6.42 4.31
CA ALA A 425 -10.56 7.73 4.66
C ALA A 425 -11.14 8.45 3.44
N VAL A 426 -12.46 8.60 3.40
CA VAL A 426 -13.21 9.34 2.38
C VAL A 426 -13.43 10.78 2.85
N PRO A 427 -12.79 11.78 2.22
CA PRO A 427 -12.95 13.17 2.63
C PRO A 427 -14.36 13.68 2.31
N GLN A 428 -14.85 14.56 3.18
CA GLN A 428 -16.18 15.16 3.08
C GLN A 428 -16.06 16.60 2.55
N LYS A 429 -17.14 17.12 1.95
CA LYS A 429 -17.15 18.47 1.35
C LYS A 429 -16.75 19.60 2.31
N LYS A 430 -17.10 19.45 3.60
CA LYS A 430 -16.86 20.44 4.66
C LYS A 430 -16.71 19.73 6.00
N GLY A 431 -16.11 20.43 6.96
CA GLY A 431 -15.96 19.96 8.34
C GLY A 431 -14.57 19.42 8.63
N ASP A 432 -14.41 18.91 9.85
CA ASP A 432 -13.17 18.32 10.35
C ASP A 432 -13.28 16.79 10.50
N GLU A 433 -14.21 16.16 9.78
CA GLU A 433 -14.48 14.72 9.81
C GLU A 433 -14.33 14.10 8.41
N VAL A 434 -13.85 12.86 8.39
CA VAL A 434 -13.88 11.97 7.22
C VAL A 434 -14.68 10.73 7.56
N VAL A 435 -15.19 10.06 6.53
CA VAL A 435 -15.83 8.75 6.68
C VAL A 435 -14.76 7.68 6.48
N ILE A 436 -14.66 6.72 7.38
CA ILE A 436 -13.83 5.54 7.25
C ILE A 436 -14.70 4.41 6.70
N THR A 437 -14.32 3.90 5.53
CA THR A 437 -14.88 2.69 4.93
C THR A 437 -13.90 1.54 5.11
N SER A 438 -14.39 0.30 5.14
CA SER A 438 -13.60 -0.93 5.14
C SER A 438 -14.46 -2.07 4.62
N TYR A 439 -13.87 -3.24 4.37
CA TYR A 439 -14.65 -4.47 4.30
C TYR A 439 -14.69 -5.14 5.67
N ILE A 440 -15.72 -5.95 5.91
CA ILE A 440 -15.92 -6.74 7.13
C ILE A 440 -16.08 -8.23 6.77
N THR A 441 -15.68 -9.11 7.68
CA THR A 441 -15.50 -10.56 7.49
C THR A 441 -14.34 -10.88 6.53
N ASN A 442 -13.42 -11.77 6.94
CA ASN A 442 -12.35 -12.20 6.03
C ASN A 442 -12.87 -13.03 4.86
N ARG A 443 -12.15 -13.00 3.73
CA ARG A 443 -12.48 -13.77 2.54
C ARG A 443 -12.41 -15.28 2.82
N GLY A 444 -13.36 -16.03 2.28
CA GLY A 444 -13.38 -17.50 2.26
C GLY A 444 -13.51 -18.18 3.62
N ILE A 445 -13.81 -17.45 4.71
CA ILE A 445 -13.89 -18.05 6.06
C ILE A 445 -15.27 -18.64 6.40
N SER A 446 -16.31 -18.31 5.63
CA SER A 446 -17.68 -18.78 5.84
C SER A 446 -18.46 -18.90 4.53
N ASN A 447 -19.40 -19.84 4.48
CA ASN A 447 -20.36 -19.99 3.38
C ASN A 447 -21.64 -19.17 3.58
N GLU A 448 -21.82 -18.57 4.76
CA GLU A 448 -23.00 -17.77 5.11
C GLU A 448 -22.66 -16.28 5.26
N HIS A 449 -21.47 -16.00 5.82
CA HIS A 449 -20.96 -14.65 6.03
C HIS A 449 -19.83 -14.39 5.04
N HIS A 450 -20.14 -13.65 3.98
CA HIS A 450 -19.17 -13.26 2.97
C HIS A 450 -18.43 -12.00 3.39
N ALA A 451 -17.25 -11.78 2.81
CA ALA A 451 -16.64 -10.46 2.84
C ALA A 451 -17.63 -9.45 2.24
N THR A 452 -17.94 -8.39 2.98
CA THR A 452 -18.98 -7.41 2.65
C THR A 452 -18.54 -6.01 3.07
N PHE A 453 -19.30 -4.97 2.72
CA PHE A 453 -19.01 -3.62 3.19
C PHE A 453 -19.20 -3.52 4.70
N ALA A 454 -18.18 -3.03 5.42
CA ALA A 454 -18.30 -2.75 6.83
C ALA A 454 -19.25 -1.56 7.10
N PRO A 455 -19.91 -1.51 8.27
CA PRO A 455 -20.47 -0.27 8.79
C PRO A 455 -19.39 0.81 8.79
N SER A 456 -19.62 1.87 8.03
CA SER A 456 -18.65 2.98 7.99
C SER A 456 -18.69 3.75 9.31
N PHE A 457 -17.67 4.55 9.62
CA PHE A 457 -17.68 5.37 10.84
C PHE A 457 -16.91 6.68 10.64
N LEU A 458 -16.99 7.60 11.61
CA LEU A 458 -16.35 8.91 11.48
C LEU A 458 -15.00 8.98 12.18
N LEU A 459 -14.03 9.54 11.47
CA LEU A 459 -12.74 9.95 12.02
C LEU A 459 -12.63 11.46 11.98
N LYS A 460 -12.38 12.07 13.14
CA LYS A 460 -12.08 13.49 13.24
C LYS A 460 -10.62 13.75 12.93
N ILE A 461 -10.33 14.78 12.14
CA ILE A 461 -8.98 15.21 11.75
C ILE A 461 -8.83 16.70 12.02
N LYS A 462 -7.94 17.06 12.96
CA LYS A 462 -7.62 18.46 13.27
C LYS A 462 -6.12 18.68 13.38
N GLY A 463 -5.56 19.36 12.38
CA GLY A 463 -4.15 19.71 12.35
C GLY A 463 -3.27 18.47 12.22
N SER A 464 -2.60 18.06 13.30
CA SER A 464 -1.75 16.86 13.33
C SER A 464 -2.31 15.76 14.25
N LYS A 465 -3.59 15.84 14.60
CA LYS A 465 -4.28 14.89 15.49
C LYS A 465 -5.50 14.30 14.81
N THR A 466 -5.77 13.04 15.12
CA THR A 466 -7.01 12.37 14.73
C THR A 466 -7.65 11.68 15.93
N SER A 467 -8.94 11.43 15.88
CA SER A 467 -9.66 10.65 16.88
C SER A 467 -10.89 10.02 16.26
N VAL A 468 -11.14 8.74 16.52
CA VAL A 468 -12.41 8.10 16.20
C VAL A 468 -13.53 8.86 16.91
N VAL A 469 -14.58 9.24 16.18
CA VAL A 469 -15.71 9.95 16.75
C VAL A 469 -16.57 8.93 17.51
N LYS A 470 -16.83 9.19 18.78
CA LYS A 470 -17.65 8.30 19.62
C LYS A 470 -19.06 8.15 19.05
N ASN A 471 -19.57 6.92 19.03
CA ASN A 471 -20.93 6.58 18.57
C ASN A 471 -21.22 7.08 17.14
N SER A 472 -20.26 6.91 16.23
CA SER A 472 -20.35 7.42 14.86
C SER A 472 -20.45 6.34 13.79
N ILE A 473 -20.82 5.11 14.17
CA ILE A 473 -21.09 4.03 13.23
C ILE A 473 -22.27 4.45 12.35
N LEU A 474 -22.08 4.27 11.04
CA LEU A 474 -23.00 4.56 9.94
C LEU A 474 -23.47 3.23 9.32
N GLU A 475 -24.26 3.33 8.25
CA GLU A 475 -24.67 2.15 7.49
C GLU A 475 -23.48 1.46 6.79
N GLN A 476 -23.68 0.18 6.45
CA GLN A 476 -22.69 -0.61 5.70
C GLN A 476 -22.39 0.00 4.33
N GLY A 477 -21.13 0.35 4.11
CA GLY A 477 -20.66 0.97 2.86
C GLY A 477 -21.05 2.45 2.69
N GLN A 478 -21.56 3.11 3.72
CA GLN A 478 -21.94 4.52 3.61
C GLN A 478 -20.73 5.42 3.34
N LEU A 479 -20.76 6.21 2.27
CA LEU A 479 -19.60 7.01 1.83
C LEU A 479 -19.58 8.46 2.34
N THR A 480 -20.76 9.00 2.67
CA THR A 480 -20.92 10.42 2.99
C THR A 480 -21.81 10.64 4.21
N VAL A 481 -21.50 11.70 4.97
CA VAL A 481 -22.42 12.22 5.99
C VAL A 481 -23.33 13.24 5.32
N ASN A 482 -24.64 12.98 5.29
CA ASN A 482 -25.62 13.96 4.83
C ASN A 482 -25.59 15.17 5.78
N LYS A 483 -25.03 16.31 5.34
CA LYS A 483 -25.03 17.60 6.06
C LYS A 483 -25.26 18.78 5.13
#